data_AF-A0A081C091-F1
#
_entry.id   AF-A0A081C091-F1
#
_cell.length_a   1.000
_cell.length_b   1.000
_cell.length_c   1.000
_cell.angle_alpha   90.00
_cell.angle_beta   90.00
_cell.angle_gamma   90.00
#
_symmetry.space_group_name_H-M   'P 1'
#
loop_
_entity.id
_entity.type
_entity.pdbx_description
1 polymer ?
#
loop_
_entity_poly.entity_id
_entity_poly.type
_entity_poly.pdbx_seq_one_letter_code
_entity_poly.pdbx_strand_id
1 'polypeptide(L)'
;MTIIEAPKSSIKSRYLQYSAKNRSPVPLLENGDHLTREEFEYRYEQMPEANKAELIEGVVRMPSPVYRAHGWAHSQIITWIGVYCAATPGVRLYGNTSMRLDADNEPQPDALLRIEAD
;
A
#
# COMPACT_ATOMS: atom_id res chain seq x y z
N MET A 1 -8.89 7.35 10.45
CA MET A 1 -8.60 6.89 9.07
C MET A 1 -7.43 7.72 8.56
N THR A 2 -6.24 7.13 8.53
CA THR A 2 -5.00 7.84 8.20
C THR A 2 -4.59 7.40 6.80
N ILE A 3 -4.55 8.34 5.86
CA ILE A 3 -3.89 8.13 4.57
C ILE A 3 -2.39 8.25 4.87
N ILE A 4 -1.73 7.11 4.94
CA ILE A 4 -0.27 7.06 5.07
C ILE A 4 0.29 7.11 3.65
N GLU A 5 0.68 8.31 3.20
CA GLU A 5 1.91 8.35 2.41
C GLU A 5 3.00 7.94 3.39
N ALA A 6 3.56 6.74 3.26
CA ALA A 6 4.67 6.32 4.09
C ALA A 6 5.97 6.89 3.50
N PRO A 7 6.55 7.99 4.04
CA PRO A 7 7.95 8.28 3.80
C PRO A 7 8.77 7.18 4.48
N LYS A 8 9.59 6.47 3.69
CA LYS A 8 10.45 5.31 4.03
C LYS A 8 11.52 5.56 5.12
N SER A 9 11.39 6.56 6.01
CA SER A 9 12.52 7.10 6.79
C SER A 9 12.41 7.15 8.32
N SER A 10 11.30 6.79 8.98
CA SER A 10 11.11 7.17 10.40
C SER A 10 11.36 6.10 11.49
N ILE A 11 11.53 4.81 11.19
CA ILE A 11 11.60 3.74 12.23
C ILE A 11 13.03 3.18 12.42
N LYS A 12 14.08 3.98 12.15
CA LYS A 12 15.47 3.47 12.14
C LYS A 12 16.07 3.13 13.52
N SER A 13 15.56 3.71 14.62
CA SER A 13 16.36 3.72 15.86
C SER A 13 16.18 2.51 16.78
N ARG A 14 15.05 1.80 16.74
CA ARG A 14 14.75 0.73 17.72
C ARG A 14 15.13 -0.67 17.24
N TYR A 15 15.20 -0.89 15.93
CA TYR A 15 15.40 -2.21 15.32
C TYR A 15 16.85 -2.53 14.92
N LEU A 16 17.75 -1.54 14.87
CA LEU A 16 19.19 -1.78 14.68
C LEU A 16 19.80 -2.65 15.79
N GLN A 17 19.19 -2.70 16.98
CA GLN A 17 19.60 -3.60 18.06
C GLN A 17 19.15 -5.06 17.85
N TYR A 18 18.03 -5.31 17.14
CA TYR A 18 17.52 -6.67 16.91
C TYR A 18 18.28 -7.39 15.78
N SER A 19 18.67 -6.65 14.73
CA SER A 19 19.36 -7.19 13.55
C SER A 19 20.84 -7.56 13.80
N ALA A 20 21.48 -7.01 14.83
CA ALA A 20 22.88 -7.34 15.15
C ALA A 20 23.10 -8.82 15.53
N LYS A 21 22.04 -9.58 15.83
CA LYS A 21 22.12 -10.96 16.31
C LYS A 21 21.78 -12.05 15.29
N ASN A 22 21.26 -11.73 14.10
CA ASN A 22 20.98 -12.70 13.04
C ASN A 22 21.29 -12.13 11.65
N ARG A 23 22.42 -12.56 11.05
CA ARG A 23 22.88 -12.20 9.69
C ARG A 23 22.15 -12.97 8.58
N SER A 24 20.89 -13.33 8.76
CA SER A 24 20.11 -13.88 7.64
C SER A 24 19.52 -12.73 6.84
N PRO A 25 19.63 -12.72 5.50
CA PRO A 25 18.93 -11.75 4.68
C PRO A 25 17.44 -11.79 5.04
N VAL A 26 16.82 -10.62 5.20
CA VAL A 26 15.38 -10.51 5.44
C VAL A 26 14.69 -11.17 4.25
N PRO A 27 13.84 -12.21 4.46
CA PRO A 27 13.12 -12.85 3.37
C PRO A 27 12.26 -11.83 2.63
N LEU A 28 12.24 -11.89 1.30
CA LEU A 28 11.33 -11.11 0.48
C LEU A 28 9.87 -11.54 0.76
N LEU A 29 8.92 -10.67 0.43
CA LEU A 29 7.50 -10.99 0.48
C LEU A 29 7.13 -11.95 -0.66
N GLU A 30 6.53 -13.09 -0.32
CA GLU A 30 5.97 -14.01 -1.29
C GLU A 30 4.44 -14.01 -1.23
N ASN A 31 3.81 -14.21 -2.39
CA ASN A 31 2.35 -14.28 -2.47
C ASN A 31 1.85 -15.52 -1.70
N GLY A 32 0.99 -15.31 -0.70
CA GLY A 32 0.48 -16.36 0.18
C GLY A 32 1.22 -16.47 1.52
N ASP A 33 2.26 -15.67 1.77
CA ASP A 33 2.90 -15.61 3.08
C ASP A 33 1.89 -15.22 4.16
N HIS A 34 1.92 -15.90 5.31
CA HIS A 34 1.16 -15.52 6.49
C HIS A 34 2.03 -14.69 7.42
N LEU A 35 1.79 -13.38 7.48
CA LEU A 35 2.59 -12.43 8.25
C LEU A 35 1.73 -11.57 9.15
N THR A 36 2.29 -11.18 10.29
CA THR A 36 1.76 -10.06 11.06
C THR A 36 2.03 -8.75 10.31
N ARG A 37 1.26 -7.70 10.62
CA ARG A 37 1.45 -6.37 9.99
C ARG A 37 2.87 -5.83 10.18
N GLU A 38 3.45 -5.99 11.36
CA GLU A 38 4.82 -5.51 11.66
C GLU A 38 5.87 -6.23 10.82
N GLU A 39 5.71 -7.54 10.60
CA GLU A 39 6.61 -8.32 9.75
C GLU A 39 6.45 -7.96 8.28
N PHE A 40 5.21 -7.72 7.83
CA PHE A 40 4.92 -7.27 6.47
C PHE A 40 5.56 -5.89 6.19
N GLU A 41 5.31 -4.90 7.04
CA GLU A 41 5.87 -3.55 6.93
C GLU A 41 7.40 -3.60 6.88
N TYR A 42 8.03 -4.37 7.78
CA TYR A 42 9.48 -4.54 7.82
C TYR A 42 10.05 -5.13 6.53
N ARG A 43 9.44 -6.20 6.01
CA ARG A 43 9.91 -6.84 4.77
C ARG A 43 9.65 -5.94 3.56
N TYR A 44 8.50 -5.28 3.50
CA TYR A 44 8.12 -4.38 2.41
C TYR A 44 9.10 -3.21 2.27
N GLU A 45 9.54 -2.62 3.39
CA GLU A 45 10.54 -1.54 3.40
C GLU A 45 11.91 -1.98 2.84
N GLN A 46 12.27 -3.26 2.98
CA GLN A 46 13.51 -3.82 2.47
C GLN A 46 13.44 -4.26 0.99
N MET A 47 12.27 -4.12 0.34
CA MET A 47 12.06 -4.45 -1.08
C MET A 47 11.96 -3.19 -1.94
N PRO A 48 13.09 -2.54 -2.32
CA PRO A 48 13.06 -1.32 -3.11
C PRO A 48 12.43 -1.49 -4.50
N GLU A 49 12.44 -2.71 -5.05
CA GLU A 49 11.90 -3.07 -6.38
C GLU A 49 10.43 -3.53 -6.34
N ALA A 50 9.82 -3.68 -5.16
CA ALA A 50 8.42 -4.09 -5.07
C ALA A 50 7.51 -2.92 -5.44
N ASN A 51 6.78 -3.06 -6.56
CA ASN A 51 5.92 -2.00 -7.08
C ASN A 51 4.58 -1.88 -6.34
N LYS A 52 4.12 -2.96 -5.68
CA LYS A 52 2.87 -3.02 -4.89
C LYS A 52 2.82 -4.39 -4.18
N ALA A 53 2.31 -4.43 -2.95
CA ALA A 53 2.01 -5.65 -2.17
C ALA A 53 0.94 -5.29 -1.13
N GLU A 54 0.03 -6.19 -0.83
CA GLU A 54 -1.07 -5.97 0.13
C GLU A 54 -1.04 -7.05 1.22
N LEU A 55 -1.45 -6.68 2.43
CA LEU A 55 -1.73 -7.64 3.50
C LEU A 55 -3.24 -7.67 3.74
N ILE A 56 -3.86 -8.84 3.51
CA ILE A 56 -5.30 -9.06 3.68
C ILE A 56 -5.49 -10.25 4.61
N GLU A 57 -6.10 -10.03 5.77
CA GLU A 57 -6.33 -11.06 6.81
C GLU A 57 -5.05 -11.83 7.17
N GLY A 58 -3.92 -11.12 7.25
CA GLY A 58 -2.61 -11.71 7.53
C GLY A 58 -1.98 -12.48 6.37
N VAL A 59 -2.57 -12.46 5.16
CA VAL A 59 -2.02 -13.08 3.96
C VAL A 59 -1.47 -12.03 3.01
N VAL A 60 -0.22 -12.21 2.61
CA VAL A 60 0.45 -11.36 1.63
C VAL A 60 -0.12 -11.63 0.24
N ARG A 61 -0.55 -10.58 -0.44
CA ARG A 61 -1.01 -10.59 -1.83
C ARG A 61 -0.10 -9.73 -2.68
N MET A 62 0.57 -10.36 -3.64
CA MET A 62 1.37 -9.65 -4.63
C MET A 62 0.51 -9.32 -5.85
N PRO A 63 0.61 -8.12 -6.44
CA PRO A 63 -0.12 -7.75 -7.63
C PRO A 63 0.32 -8.62 -8.81
N SER A 64 -0.64 -9.07 -9.60
CA SER A 64 -0.34 -9.63 -10.92
C SER A 64 0.11 -8.51 -11.87
N PRO A 65 0.95 -8.79 -12.88
CA PRO A 65 1.36 -7.79 -13.86
C PRO A 65 0.15 -7.06 -14.46
N VAL A 66 0.18 -5.72 -14.50
CA VAL A 66 -0.89 -4.92 -15.09
C VAL A 66 -0.78 -4.96 -16.60
N TYR A 67 -1.77 -5.56 -17.27
CA TYR A 67 -1.84 -5.64 -18.73
C TYR A 67 -2.50 -4.39 -19.34
N ARG A 68 -2.24 -4.13 -20.63
CA ARG A 68 -2.77 -2.97 -21.37
C ARG A 68 -4.28 -2.73 -21.22
N ALA A 69 -5.07 -3.79 -21.16
CA ALA A 69 -6.52 -3.70 -20.98
C ALA A 69 -6.91 -3.10 -19.61
N HIS A 70 -6.25 -3.52 -18.52
CA HIS A 70 -6.47 -2.94 -17.19
C HIS A 70 -6.01 -1.49 -17.15
N GLY A 71 -4.83 -1.18 -17.70
CA GLY A 71 -4.34 0.21 -17.78
C GLY A 71 -5.28 1.16 -18.54
N TRP A 72 -5.87 0.71 -19.64
CA TRP A 72 -6.87 1.49 -20.38
C TRP A 72 -8.15 1.71 -19.57
N ALA A 73 -8.73 0.64 -19.00
CA ALA A 73 -9.94 0.72 -18.19
C ALA A 73 -9.74 1.60 -16.94
N HIS A 74 -8.61 1.42 -16.24
CA HIS A 74 -8.22 2.23 -15.09
C HIS A 74 -8.14 3.72 -15.46
N SER A 75 -7.51 4.05 -16.59
CA SER A 75 -7.39 5.44 -17.06
C SER A 75 -8.75 6.09 -17.31
N GLN A 76 -9.71 5.36 -17.90
CA GLN A 76 -11.07 5.86 -18.13
C GLN A 76 -11.79 6.16 -16.81
N ILE A 77 -11.70 5.24 -15.85
CA ILE A 77 -12.36 5.38 -14.54
C ILE A 77 -11.75 6.54 -13.74
N ILE A 78 -10.41 6.62 -13.64
CA ILE A 78 -9.72 7.70 -12.94
C ILE A 78 -10.06 9.06 -13.54
N THR A 79 -10.13 9.16 -14.86
CA THR A 79 -10.53 10.41 -15.54
C THR A 79 -11.95 10.82 -15.17
N TRP A 80 -12.90 9.87 -15.22
CA TRP A 80 -14.29 10.15 -14.87
C TRP A 80 -14.45 10.60 -13.40
N ILE A 81 -13.78 9.93 -12.47
CA ILE A 81 -13.80 10.32 -11.05
C ILE A 81 -13.11 11.66 -10.84
N GLY A 82 -12.03 11.94 -11.57
CA GLY A 82 -11.34 13.24 -11.53
C GLY A 82 -12.26 14.40 -11.92
N VAL A 83 -13.06 14.23 -12.99
CA VAL A 83 -14.08 15.21 -13.39
C VAL A 83 -15.13 15.39 -12.29
N TYR A 84 -15.58 14.30 -11.66
CA TYR A 84 -16.52 14.37 -10.55
C TYR A 84 -15.96 15.16 -9.35
N CYS A 85 -14.72 14.90 -8.93
CA CYS A 85 -14.05 15.66 -7.86
C CYS A 85 -13.93 17.14 -8.19
N ALA A 86 -13.57 17.48 -9.43
CA ALA A 86 -13.46 18.88 -9.86
C ALA A 86 -14.79 19.64 -9.77
N ALA A 87 -15.91 18.94 -9.96
CA ALA A 87 -17.25 19.51 -9.86
C ALA A 87 -17.86 19.44 -8.45
N THR A 88 -17.24 18.73 -7.50
CA THR A 88 -17.82 18.44 -6.17
C THR A 88 -16.85 18.86 -5.06
N PRO A 89 -16.99 20.10 -4.53
CA PRO A 89 -16.16 20.56 -3.40
C PRO A 89 -16.27 19.63 -2.19
N GLY A 90 -15.15 19.47 -1.46
CA GLY A 90 -15.07 18.59 -0.29
C GLY A 90 -14.80 17.12 -0.63
N VAL A 91 -14.65 16.76 -1.91
CA VAL A 91 -14.29 15.39 -2.32
C VAL A 91 -12.89 15.36 -2.93
N ARG A 92 -12.11 14.34 -2.59
CA ARG A 92 -10.75 14.12 -3.10
C ARG A 92 -10.55 12.70 -3.63
N LEU A 93 -9.90 12.61 -4.79
CA LEU A 93 -9.47 11.35 -5.40
C LEU A 93 -8.00 11.10 -5.07
N TYR A 94 -7.70 9.84 -4.76
CA TYR A 94 -6.35 9.31 -4.57
C TYR A 94 -6.19 8.05 -5.42
N GLY A 95 -5.03 7.89 -6.05
CA GLY A 95 -4.65 6.67 -6.78
C GLY A 95 -3.35 6.11 -6.19
N ASN A 96 -3.15 4.79 -6.31
CA ASN A 96 -1.93 4.10 -5.87
C ASN A 96 -1.53 4.38 -4.40
N THR A 97 -2.52 4.55 -3.53
CA THR A 97 -2.34 4.79 -2.10
C THR A 97 -2.59 3.51 -1.32
N SER A 98 -1.79 3.25 -0.29
CA SER A 98 -2.16 2.29 0.76
C SER A 98 -3.19 2.91 1.70
N MET A 99 -4.30 2.20 1.88
CA MET A 99 -5.34 2.56 2.84
C MET A 99 -5.30 1.56 3.98
N ARG A 100 -4.99 2.02 5.19
CA ARG A 100 -5.17 1.20 6.38
C ARG A 100 -6.65 1.20 6.79
N LEU A 101 -7.32 0.07 6.54
CA LEU A 101 -8.75 -0.10 6.81
C LEU A 101 -9.00 -0.45 8.28
N ASP A 102 -8.18 -1.34 8.84
CA ASP A 102 -8.24 -1.75 10.25
C ASP A 102 -6.85 -2.20 10.78
N ALA A 103 -6.82 -3.08 11.78
CA ALA A 103 -5.58 -3.57 12.37
C ALA A 103 -4.82 -4.56 11.46
N ASP A 104 -5.55 -5.28 10.61
CA ASP A 104 -5.08 -6.45 9.87
C ASP A 104 -5.13 -6.25 8.34
N ASN A 105 -5.78 -5.17 7.88
CA ASN A 105 -6.01 -4.89 6.46
C ASN A 105 -5.42 -3.54 6.01
N GLU A 106 -4.56 -3.61 5.00
CA GLU A 106 -4.00 -2.43 4.31
C GLU A 106 -4.11 -2.57 2.78
N PRO A 107 -5.32 -2.48 2.19
CA PRO A 107 -5.50 -2.55 0.74
C PRO A 107 -4.89 -1.36 0.00
N GLN A 108 -4.48 -1.58 -1.26
CA GLN A 108 -4.07 -0.54 -2.19
C GLN A 108 -5.08 -0.43 -3.36
N PRO A 109 -6.20 0.29 -3.17
CA PRO A 109 -7.25 0.38 -4.17
C PRO A 109 -6.75 1.03 -5.48
N ASP A 110 -7.32 0.59 -6.60
CA ASP A 110 -7.07 1.20 -7.91
C ASP A 110 -7.56 2.66 -7.96
N ALA A 111 -8.66 2.99 -7.28
CA ALA A 111 -9.12 4.36 -7.09
C ALA A 111 -9.75 4.52 -5.70
N LEU A 112 -9.42 5.60 -5.00
CA LEU A 112 -9.97 5.93 -3.68
C LEU A 112 -10.59 7.32 -3.72
N LEU A 113 -11.90 7.39 -3.46
CA LEU A 113 -12.64 8.63 -3.33
C LEU A 113 -12.96 8.89 -1.87
N ARG A 114 -12.62 10.08 -1.36
CA ARG A 114 -12.82 10.45 0.05
C ARG A 114 -13.53 11.78 0.17
N ILE A 115 -14.48 11.85 1.09
CA ILE A 115 -15.04 13.12 1.57
C ILE A 115 -14.07 13.65 2.63
N GLU A 116 -13.53 14.84 2.39
CA GLU A 116 -12.70 15.52 3.37
C GLU A 116 -13.61 16.21 4.41
N ALA A 117 -13.25 16.11 5.68
CA ALA A 117 -13.87 16.90 6.73
C ALA A 117 -13.29 18.32 6.68
N ASP A 118 -14.13 19.32 6.96
CA ASP A 118 -13.71 20.73 7.09
C ASP A 118 -12.67 20.93 8.21
#